data_AF-A0A1V4W0S6-F1
#
_entry.id   AF-A0A1V4W0S6-F1
#
_cell.length_a   1.000
_cell.length_b   1.000
_cell.length_c   1.000
_cell.angle_alpha   90.00
_cell.angle_beta   90.00
_cell.angle_gamma   90.00
#
_symmetry.space_group_name_H-M   'P 1'
#
loop_
_entity.id
_entity.type
_entity.pdbx_description
1 polymer ?
#
loop_
_entity_poly.entity_id
_entity_poly.type
_entity_poly.pdbx_seq_one_letter_code
_entity_poly.pdbx_strand_id
1 'polypeptide(L)'
;MGYDYQALGGLADRIIIMAYDYGAKPEPLDLVIEAVEMAGAVVSPEKLVLGISIPSETAESLQAKVGVAKRYGLDGIAIWRLGLVSDEMWNGLRSTIR
;
A
#
# COMPACT_ATOMS: atom_id res chain seq x y z
N MET A 1 -21.69 1.15 1.19
CA MET A 1 -20.79 2.30 1.01
C MET A 1 -20.40 2.75 2.40
N GLY A 2 -19.20 2.38 2.87
CA GLY A 2 -18.97 2.16 4.31
C GLY A 2 -17.72 2.78 4.92
N TYR A 3 -17.02 3.69 4.23
CA TYR A 3 -15.91 4.42 4.83
C TYR A 3 -15.98 5.89 4.41
N ASP A 4 -16.30 6.76 5.38
CA ASP A 4 -16.25 8.21 5.21
C ASP A 4 -14.79 8.67 5.31
N TYR A 5 -14.05 8.45 4.23
CA TYR A 5 -12.64 8.81 4.12
C TYR A 5 -12.40 10.31 4.32
N GLN A 6 -13.39 11.16 4.01
CA GLN A 6 -13.30 12.60 4.19
C GLN A 6 -13.36 12.98 5.67
N ALA A 7 -14.30 12.41 6.44
CA ALA A 7 -14.35 12.61 7.88
C ALA A 7 -13.12 12.02 8.59
N LEU A 8 -12.66 10.84 8.15
CA LEU A 8 -11.45 10.21 8.70
C LEU A 8 -10.18 11.00 8.40
N GLY A 9 -10.05 11.58 7.20
CA GLY A 9 -8.91 12.41 6.82
C GLY A 9 -8.78 13.70 7.64
N GLY A 10 -9.88 14.21 8.17
CA GLY A 10 -9.90 15.36 9.09
C GLY A 10 -9.45 15.04 10.52
N LEU A 11 -9.58 13.78 10.95
CA LEU A 11 -9.32 13.36 12.34
C LEU A 11 -8.04 12.54 12.52
N ALA A 12 -7.63 11.80 11.49
CA ALA A 12 -6.45 10.94 11.53
C ALA A 12 -5.21 11.67 11.01
N ASP A 13 -4.07 11.47 11.68
CA ASP A 13 -2.77 11.89 11.18
C ASP A 13 -2.36 11.08 9.94
N ARG A 14 -2.72 9.78 9.90
CA ARG A 14 -2.44 8.86 8.79
C ARG A 14 -3.57 7.84 8.60
N ILE A 15 -3.79 7.41 7.37
CA ILE A 15 -4.76 6.39 6.97
C ILE A 15 -4.03 5.29 6.20
N ILE A 16 -4.20 4.04 6.65
CA ILE A 16 -3.64 2.87 5.97
C ILE A 16 -4.67 2.35 4.97
N ILE A 17 -4.29 2.32 3.69
CA ILE A 17 -5.09 1.74 2.62
C ILE A 17 -4.88 0.23 2.63
N MET A 18 -5.88 -0.53 3.06
CA MET A 18 -5.85 -1.99 3.08
C MET A 18 -6.18 -2.57 1.69
N ALA A 19 -5.36 -2.27 0.68
CA ALA A 19 -5.53 -2.74 -0.69
C ALA A 19 -4.99 -4.17 -0.87
N TYR A 20 -5.57 -5.13 -0.15
CA TYR A 20 -5.23 -6.55 -0.19
C TYR A 20 -6.44 -7.43 0.17
N ASP A 21 -6.32 -8.75 -0.01
CA ASP A 21 -7.39 -9.74 0.17
C ASP A 21 -8.44 -9.76 -0.96
N TYR A 22 -8.00 -9.49 -2.20
CA TYR A 22 -8.85 -9.60 -3.40
C TYR A 22 -9.07 -11.06 -3.87
N GLY A 23 -8.46 -12.03 -3.19
CA GLY A 23 -8.54 -13.47 -3.49
C GLY A 23 -7.52 -13.98 -4.52
N ALA A 24 -7.10 -13.14 -5.47
CA ALA A 24 -6.02 -13.44 -6.41
C ALA A 24 -4.64 -13.11 -5.83
N LYS A 25 -3.63 -13.97 -6.08
CA LYS A 25 -2.26 -13.81 -5.56
C LYS A 25 -1.23 -13.92 -6.70
N PRO A 26 -0.29 -12.98 -6.86
CA PRO A 26 -0.17 -11.74 -6.08
C PRO A 26 -1.34 -10.78 -6.26
N GLU A 27 -1.59 -9.93 -5.26
CA GLU A 27 -2.77 -9.04 -5.33
C GLU A 27 -2.70 -8.19 -6.61
N PRO A 28 -3.78 -8.10 -7.41
CA PRO A 28 -3.73 -7.45 -8.71
C PRO A 28 -3.31 -5.98 -8.60
N LEU A 29 -2.28 -5.58 -9.35
CA LEU A 29 -1.72 -4.24 -9.27
C LEU A 29 -2.74 -3.15 -9.64
N ASP A 30 -3.59 -3.42 -10.62
CA ASP A 30 -4.60 -2.46 -11.09
C ASP A 30 -5.62 -2.13 -9.99
N LEU A 31 -6.04 -3.13 -9.20
CA LEU A 31 -6.96 -2.93 -8.06
C LEU A 31 -6.29 -2.15 -6.93
N VAL A 32 -4.98 -2.37 -6.72
CA VAL A 32 -4.21 -1.59 -5.75
C VAL A 32 -4.11 -0.13 -6.18
N ILE A 33 -3.87 0.12 -7.46
CA ILE A 33 -3.83 1.48 -8.02
C ILE A 33 -5.19 2.15 -7.86
N GLU A 34 -6.28 1.47 -8.21
CA GLU A 34 -7.64 1.99 -8.06
C GLU A 34 -7.95 2.36 -6.60
N ALA A 35 -7.55 1.52 -5.64
CA ALA A 35 -7.72 1.82 -4.22
C ALA A 35 -6.94 3.07 -3.77
N VAL A 36 -5.72 3.25 -4.28
CA VAL A 36 -4.89 4.43 -4.01
C VAL A 36 -5.51 5.69 -4.62
N GLU A 37 -6.02 5.61 -5.84
CA GLU A 37 -6.69 6.73 -6.53
C GLU A 37 -7.98 7.15 -5.82
N MET A 38 -8.80 6.17 -5.41
CA MET A 38 -10.02 6.44 -4.65
C MET A 38 -9.72 7.10 -3.30
N ALA A 39 -8.69 6.66 -2.58
CA ALA A 39 -8.29 7.27 -1.32
C ALA A 39 -7.72 8.69 -1.53
N GLY A 40 -6.87 8.86 -2.55
CA GLY A 40 -6.26 10.15 -2.90
C GLY A 40 -7.26 11.20 -3.38
N ALA A 41 -8.43 10.80 -3.88
CA ALA A 41 -9.50 11.72 -4.29
C ALA A 41 -10.13 12.48 -3.10
N VAL A 42 -9.98 11.96 -1.88
CA VAL A 42 -10.67 12.45 -0.67
C VAL A 42 -9.73 12.76 0.50
N VAL A 43 -8.49 12.26 0.46
CA VAL A 43 -7.48 12.45 1.51
C VAL A 43 -6.16 12.86 0.85
N SER A 44 -5.47 13.85 1.42
CA SER A 44 -4.13 14.25 0.96
C SER A 44 -3.18 13.04 0.91
N PRO A 45 -2.41 12.84 -0.18
CA PRO A 45 -1.49 11.72 -0.32
C PRO A 45 -0.48 11.57 0.84
N GLU A 46 -0.02 12.69 1.40
CA GLU A 46 0.87 12.75 2.57
C GLU A 46 0.27 12.20 3.88
N LYS A 47 -1.03 11.87 3.90
CA LYS A 47 -1.67 11.16 5.02
C LYS A 47 -1.91 9.69 4.70
N LEU A 48 -1.65 9.24 3.48
CA LEU A 48 -1.97 7.90 3.02
C LEU A 48 -0.76 6.97 3.13
N VAL A 49 -0.99 5.76 3.61
CA VAL A 49 0.02 4.70 3.71
C VAL A 49 -0.52 3.45 3.01
N LEU A 50 0.23 2.89 2.06
CA LEU A 50 -0.22 1.70 1.34
C LEU A 50 0.04 0.42 2.15
N GLY A 51 -1.02 -0.30 2.52
CA GLY A 51 -0.94 -1.61 3.15
C GLY A 51 -0.61 -2.71 2.14
N ILE A 52 0.36 -3.57 2.45
CA ILE A 52 0.80 -4.68 1.59
C ILE A 52 0.81 -5.99 2.40
N SER A 53 0.13 -7.01 1.88
CA SER A 53 0.03 -8.33 2.51
C SER A 53 1.11 -9.29 1.99
N ILE A 54 2.24 -9.37 2.69
CA ILE A 54 3.40 -10.23 2.37
C ILE A 54 3.06 -11.69 2.03
N PRO A 55 2.19 -12.42 2.76
CA PRO A 55 1.86 -13.80 2.38
C PRO A 55 1.14 -13.91 1.03
N SER A 56 0.67 -12.80 0.47
CA SER A 56 0.12 -12.72 -0.88
C SER A 56 1.14 -12.22 -1.92
N GLU A 57 2.36 -11.83 -1.58
CA GLU A 57 3.28 -11.16 -2.52
C GLU A 57 4.50 -12.00 -2.96
N THR A 58 5.08 -11.64 -4.11
CA THR A 58 6.45 -11.98 -4.53
C THR A 58 7.38 -10.76 -4.34
N ALA A 59 8.69 -10.94 -4.53
CA ALA A 59 9.63 -9.82 -4.49
C ALA A 59 9.34 -8.79 -5.60
N GLU A 60 8.97 -9.23 -6.81
CA GLU A 60 8.64 -8.30 -7.90
C GLU A 60 7.33 -7.55 -7.64
N SER A 61 6.29 -8.25 -7.19
CA SER A 61 5.00 -7.61 -6.92
C SER A 61 5.08 -6.63 -5.74
N LEU A 62 5.89 -6.93 -4.74
CA LEU A 62 6.21 -6.02 -3.64
C LEU A 62 6.87 -4.75 -4.18
N GLN A 63 7.92 -4.87 -5.00
CA GLN A 63 8.59 -3.70 -5.59
C GLN A 63 7.64 -2.85 -6.42
N ALA A 64 6.77 -3.47 -7.22
CA ALA A 64 5.76 -2.76 -8.00
C ALA A 64 4.82 -1.93 -7.11
N LYS A 65 4.37 -2.48 -5.97
CA LYS A 65 3.48 -1.79 -5.03
C LYS A 65 4.18 -0.67 -4.26
N VAL A 66 5.44 -0.87 -3.88
CA VAL A 66 6.25 0.25 -3.35
C VAL A 66 6.41 1.35 -4.40
N GLY A 67 6.56 0.98 -5.67
CA GLY A 67 6.57 1.91 -6.80
C GLY A 67 5.27 2.72 -6.92
N VAL A 68 4.10 2.10 -6.68
CA VAL A 68 2.81 2.80 -6.61
C VAL A 68 2.81 3.81 -5.49
N ALA A 69 3.19 3.43 -4.26
CA ALA A 69 3.22 4.35 -3.13
C ALA A 69 4.09 5.59 -3.41
N LYS A 70 5.25 5.40 -4.05
CA LYS A 70 6.12 6.50 -4.49
C LYS A 70 5.48 7.36 -5.58
N ARG A 71 4.92 6.74 -6.62
CA ARG A 71 4.35 7.45 -7.77
C ARG A 71 3.20 8.36 -7.36
N TYR A 72 2.39 7.94 -6.39
CA TYR A 72 1.25 8.71 -5.90
C TYR A 72 1.60 9.63 -4.73
N GLY A 73 2.87 9.71 -4.32
CA GLY A 73 3.30 10.61 -3.24
C GLY A 73 2.72 10.25 -1.87
N LEU A 74 2.50 8.95 -1.62
CA LEU A 74 2.02 8.47 -0.33
C LEU A 74 3.10 8.67 0.75
N ASP A 75 2.68 8.82 2.01
CA ASP A 75 3.58 8.94 3.18
C ASP A 75 4.45 7.70 3.40
N GLY A 76 3.97 6.54 2.95
CA GLY A 76 4.77 5.32 2.95
C GLY A 76 4.00 4.04 2.67
N ILE A 77 4.54 2.94 3.18
CA ILE A 77 3.94 1.61 3.11
C ILE A 77 3.79 1.00 4.51
N ALA A 78 2.78 0.17 4.69
CA ALA A 78 2.58 -0.67 5.88
C ALA A 78 2.63 -2.14 5.46
N ILE A 79 3.39 -2.96 6.17
CA ILE A 79 3.67 -4.35 5.79
C ILE A 79 3.00 -5.31 6.77
N TRP A 80 2.19 -6.24 6.25
CA TRP A 80 1.54 -7.29 7.03
C TRP A 80 1.81 -8.68 6.45
N ARG A 81 2.41 -9.67 7.13
CA ARG A 81 3.01 -9.65 8.47
C ARG A 81 4.53 -9.72 8.38
N LEU A 82 5.21 -8.96 9.24
CA LEU A 82 6.67 -8.81 9.25
C LEU A 82 7.44 -10.14 9.30
N GLY A 83 6.91 -11.15 9.99
CA GLY A 83 7.57 -12.46 10.15
C GLY A 83 7.60 -13.36 8.91
N LEU A 84 7.09 -12.91 7.76
CA LEU A 84 7.08 -13.67 6.51
C LEU A 84 7.89 -13.00 5.38
N VAL A 85 8.56 -11.89 5.67
CA VAL A 85 9.37 -11.19 4.67
C VAL A 85 10.66 -11.97 4.44
N SER A 86 10.88 -12.44 3.22
CA SER A 86 12.13 -13.11 2.83
C SER A 86 13.29 -12.12 2.67
N ASP A 87 14.53 -12.60 2.69
CA ASP A 87 15.71 -11.76 2.46
C ASP A 87 15.67 -11.06 1.10
N GLU A 88 15.13 -11.73 0.08
CA GLU A 88 14.94 -11.17 -1.25
C GLU A 88 13.98 -9.98 -1.24
N MET A 89 12.84 -10.12 -0.55
CA MET A 89 11.89 -9.02 -0.35
C MET A 89 12.53 -7.86 0.43
N TRP A 90 13.30 -8.14 1.47
CA TRP A 90 14.05 -7.12 2.21
C TRP A 90 15.05 -6.36 1.34
N ASN A 91 15.77 -7.08 0.47
CA ASN A 91 16.71 -6.47 -0.46
C ASN A 91 15.98 -5.59 -1.49
N GLY A 92 14.81 -6.01 -1.98
CA GLY A 92 13.96 -5.21 -2.86
C GLY A 92 13.42 -3.94 -2.20
N LEU A 93 13.02 -4.01 -0.92
CA LEU A 93 12.62 -2.83 -0.16
C LEU A 93 13.77 -1.84 0.01
N ARG A 94 14.96 -2.33 0.37
CA ARG A 94 16.16 -1.49 0.56
C ARG A 94 16.64 -0.83 -0.72
N SER A 95 16.56 -1.50 -1.87
CA SER A 95 16.93 -0.90 -3.15
C SER A 95 15.98 0.22 -3.55
N THR A 96 14.72 0.11 -3.16
CA THR A 96 13.68 1.07 -3.48
C THR A 96 13.69 2.27 -2.52
N ILE A 97 14.23 2.18 -1.30
CA ILE A 97 14.23 3.30 -0.32
C ILE A 97 15.45 4.24 -0.47
N ARG A 98 16.32 4.00 -1.46
CA ARG A 98 17.39 4.95 -1.82
C ARG A 98 16.89 6.16 -2.60
#